data_AF-A0A2K4MLW4-F1
#
_entry.id   AF-A0A2K4MLW4-F1
#
_cell.length_a   1.000
_cell.length_b   1.000
_cell.length_c   1.000
_cell.angle_alpha   90.00
_cell.angle_beta   90.00
_cell.angle_gamma   90.00
#
_symmetry.space_group_name_H-M   'P 1'
#
loop_
_entity.id
_entity.type
_entity.pdbx_description
1 polymer ?
#
loop_
_entity_poly.entity_id
_entity_poly.type
_entity_poly.pdbx_seq_one_letter_code
_entity_poly.pdbx_strand_id
1 'polypeptide(L)'
;MSRNRPDSPCIALCSTALGDNVCRGCARTFGEISQWCFMGDDEREAVWLRLPQRQRLLQLAAACGALLELDSLDGVEWGRLPDGSRYRLDERGALHRVGRDGAAEVLRVDDLTPQQAAAWLRRA
;
A
#
# COMPACT_ATOMS: atom_id res chain seq x y z
N MET A 1 -6.39 -17.99 -26.70
CA MET A 1 -5.82 -17.80 -25.35
C MET A 1 -6.53 -16.60 -24.73
N SER A 2 -7.51 -16.82 -23.86
CA SER A 2 -8.13 -15.69 -23.14
C SER A 2 -7.03 -15.02 -22.32
N ARG A 3 -7.01 -13.68 -22.28
CA ARG A 3 -6.06 -12.89 -21.49
C ARG A 3 -6.38 -13.07 -20.00
N ASN A 4 -6.07 -14.24 -19.45
CA ASN A 4 -6.28 -14.54 -18.05
C ASN A 4 -5.14 -13.91 -17.22
N ARG A 5 -5.48 -13.38 -16.03
CA ARG A 5 -4.53 -12.82 -15.06
C ARG A 5 -3.42 -13.86 -14.78
N PRO A 6 -2.13 -13.46 -14.65
CA PRO A 6 -1.05 -14.41 -14.38
C PRO A 6 -1.26 -15.13 -13.04
N ASP A 7 -0.72 -16.34 -12.91
CA ASP A 7 -0.84 -17.17 -11.69
C ASP A 7 -0.22 -16.54 -10.44
N SER A 8 0.66 -15.55 -10.61
CA SER A 8 1.28 -14.81 -9.52
C SER A 8 1.43 -13.33 -9.89
N PRO A 9 1.26 -12.40 -8.93
CA PRO A 9 1.55 -10.98 -9.13
C PRO A 9 3.05 -10.65 -9.14
N CYS A 10 3.93 -11.65 -8.96
CA CYS A 10 5.37 -11.45 -8.92
C CYS A 10 5.91 -10.94 -10.25
N ILE A 11 6.76 -9.91 -10.20
CA ILE A 11 7.49 -9.37 -11.38
C ILE A 11 8.98 -9.72 -11.35
N ALA A 12 9.37 -10.74 -10.58
CA ALA A 12 10.76 -11.17 -10.35
C ALA A 12 11.69 -10.08 -9.77
N LEU A 13 11.13 -9.03 -9.16
CA LEU A 13 11.85 -8.06 -8.34
C LEU A 13 11.40 -8.22 -6.89
N CYS A 14 12.31 -8.62 -6.00
CA CYS A 14 12.02 -8.83 -4.59
C CYS A 14 12.84 -7.88 -3.72
N SER A 15 12.17 -6.98 -3.03
CA SER A 15 12.82 -6.06 -2.09
C SER A 15 12.65 -6.48 -0.63
N THR A 16 11.78 -7.46 -0.34
CA THR A 16 11.61 -7.99 1.03
C THR A 16 12.83 -8.78 1.48
N ALA A 17 13.58 -9.37 0.56
CA ALA A 17 14.89 -9.97 0.85
C ALA A 17 15.96 -8.92 1.27
N LEU A 18 15.70 -7.64 1.01
CA LEU A 18 16.56 -6.51 1.37
C LEU A 18 16.05 -5.75 2.61
N GLY A 19 14.97 -6.21 3.24
CA GLY A 19 14.44 -5.66 4.50
C GLY A 19 13.12 -4.88 4.39
N ASP A 20 12.52 -4.72 3.21
CA ASP A 20 11.18 -4.12 3.13
C ASP A 20 10.10 -5.11 3.65
N ASN A 21 9.13 -4.63 4.42
CA ASN A 21 7.99 -5.46 4.86
C ASN A 21 6.97 -5.73 3.73
N VAL A 22 6.87 -4.80 2.79
CA VAL A 22 6.06 -4.90 1.57
C VAL A 22 6.95 -4.80 0.34
N CYS A 23 6.84 -5.76 -0.57
CA CYS A 23 7.67 -5.81 -1.76
C CYS A 23 7.37 -4.64 -2.70
N ARG A 24 8.40 -3.84 -3.04
CA ARG A 24 8.26 -2.71 -3.99
C ARG A 24 7.90 -3.14 -5.41
N GLY A 25 8.18 -4.39 -5.78
CA GLY A 25 7.87 -4.93 -7.09
C GLY A 25 6.42 -5.38 -7.25
N CYS A 26 5.90 -6.20 -6.33
CA CYS A 26 4.57 -6.81 -6.44
C CYS A 26 3.55 -6.36 -5.39
N ALA A 27 3.93 -5.47 -4.47
CA ALA A 27 3.08 -4.95 -3.39
C ALA A 27 2.53 -6.00 -2.40
N ARG A 28 3.02 -7.23 -2.45
CA ARG A 28 2.73 -8.27 -1.46
C ARG A 28 3.58 -8.11 -0.21
N THR A 29 3.06 -8.55 0.93
CA THR A 29 3.84 -8.70 2.16
C THR A 29 4.80 -9.89 2.05
N PHE A 30 5.83 -9.94 2.90
CA PHE A 30 6.70 -11.12 2.98
C PHE A 30 5.92 -12.41 3.30
N GLY A 31 4.92 -12.33 4.17
CA GLY A 31 4.03 -13.45 4.49
C GLY A 31 3.29 -13.97 3.26
N GLU A 32 2.69 -13.08 2.48
CA GLU A 32 1.98 -13.46 1.24
C GLU A 32 2.92 -14.02 0.17
N ILE A 33 4.17 -13.53 0.10
CA ILE A 33 5.18 -14.05 -0.82
C ILE A 33 5.60 -15.47 -0.41
N SER A 34 5.94 -15.67 0.86
CA SER A 34 6.42 -16.96 1.37
C SER A 34 5.34 -18.04 1.40
N GLN A 35 4.07 -17.67 1.58
CA GLN A 35 2.95 -18.60 1.65
C GLN A 35 2.21 -18.81 0.32
N TRP A 36 2.58 -18.09 -0.75
CA TRP A 36 1.82 -18.08 -2.00
C TRP A 36 1.48 -19.46 -2.57
N CYS A 37 2.44 -20.39 -2.55
CA CYS A 37 2.27 -21.75 -3.07
C CYS A 37 1.35 -22.64 -2.21
N PHE A 38 1.10 -22.23 -0.97
CA PHE A 38 0.25 -22.95 -0.01
C PHE A 38 -1.14 -22.34 0.16
N MET A 39 -1.34 -21.11 -0.34
CA MET A 39 -2.64 -20.43 -0.30
C MET A 39 -3.66 -21.09 -1.24
N GLY A 40 -4.89 -21.20 -0.76
CA GLY A 40 -6.06 -21.56 -1.57
C GLY A 40 -6.48 -20.45 -2.53
N ASP A 41 -7.45 -20.73 -3.41
CA ASP A 41 -7.93 -19.76 -4.41
C ASP A 41 -8.52 -18.50 -3.78
N ASP A 42 -9.35 -18.65 -2.74
CA ASP A 42 -9.98 -17.53 -2.04
C ASP A 42 -8.94 -16.63 -1.35
N GLU A 43 -7.90 -17.22 -0.75
CA GLU A 43 -6.80 -16.47 -0.13
C GLU A 43 -5.99 -15.71 -1.17
N ARG A 44 -5.69 -16.36 -2.30
CA ARG A 44 -4.98 -15.72 -3.42
C ARG A 44 -5.80 -14.58 -4.01
N GLU A 45 -7.10 -14.75 -4.18
CA GLU A 45 -7.98 -13.68 -4.68
C GLU A 45 -8.05 -12.52 -3.68
N ALA A 46 -8.13 -12.79 -2.37
CA ALA A 46 -8.07 -11.75 -1.36
C ALA A 46 -6.76 -10.94 -1.42
N VAL A 47 -5.62 -11.58 -1.69
CA VAL A 47 -4.35 -10.88 -1.94
C VAL A 47 -4.45 -10.02 -3.19
N TRP A 48 -4.93 -10.58 -4.31
CA TRP A 48 -5.09 -9.85 -5.58
C TRP A 48 -5.92 -8.57 -5.44
N LEU A 49 -7.02 -8.63 -4.68
CA LEU A 49 -7.91 -7.49 -4.44
C LEU A 49 -7.21 -6.34 -3.68
N ARG A 50 -6.21 -6.64 -2.85
CA ARG A 50 -5.47 -5.63 -2.06
C ARG A 50 -4.35 -4.95 -2.85
N LEU A 51 -3.76 -5.63 -3.84
CA LEU A 51 -2.55 -5.13 -4.52
C LEU A 51 -2.70 -3.76 -5.19
N PRO A 52 -3.80 -3.42 -5.90
CA PRO A 52 -3.93 -2.10 -6.52
C PRO A 52 -3.84 -0.97 -5.50
N GLN A 53 -4.46 -1.15 -4.33
CA GLN A 53 -4.39 -0.17 -3.26
C GLN A 53 -2.98 -0.09 -2.66
N ARG A 54 -2.36 -1.24 -2.35
CA ARG A 54 -1.00 -1.28 -1.80
C ARG A 54 0.06 -0.70 -2.73
N GLN A 55 -0.11 -0.84 -4.06
CA GLN A 55 0.75 -0.20 -5.05
C GLN A 55 0.70 1.33 -4.93
N ARG A 56 -0.48 1.90 -4.73
CA ARG A 56 -0.63 3.34 -4.50
C ARG A 56 -0.02 3.76 -3.16
N LEU A 57 -0.22 2.97 -2.10
CA LEU A 57 0.42 3.23 -0.80
C LEU A 57 1.95 3.21 -0.91
N LEU A 58 2.53 2.23 -1.64
CA LEU A 58 3.96 2.14 -1.90
C LEU A 58 4.50 3.41 -2.59
N GLN A 59 3.79 3.92 -3.60
CA GLN A 59 4.17 5.15 -4.31
C GLN A 59 4.19 6.36 -3.37
N LEU A 60 3.19 6.47 -2.49
CA LEU A 60 3.12 7.55 -1.50
C LEU A 60 4.18 7.43 -0.41
N ALA A 61 4.45 6.22 0.10
CA ALA A 61 5.54 5.96 1.04
C ALA A 61 6.88 6.42 0.45
N ALA A 62 7.16 6.00 -0.79
CA ALA A 62 8.38 6.37 -1.50
C ALA A 62 8.48 7.89 -1.70
N ALA A 63 7.40 8.57 -2.07
CA ALA A 63 7.37 10.03 -2.21
C ALA A 63 7.60 10.75 -0.85
N CYS A 64 7.18 10.14 0.25
CA CYS A 64 7.48 10.62 1.60
C CYS A 64 8.93 10.32 2.04
N GLY A 65 9.70 9.54 1.28
CA GLY A 65 11.04 9.08 1.66
C GLY A 65 11.00 8.00 2.74
N ALA A 66 9.90 7.24 2.83
CA ALA A 66 9.68 6.20 3.84
C ALA A 66 9.49 4.82 3.19
N LEU A 67 9.68 3.77 4.00
CA LEU A 67 9.25 2.43 3.64
C LEU A 67 7.75 2.29 3.90
N LEU A 68 7.06 1.47 3.10
CA LEU A 68 5.65 1.17 3.37
C LEU A 68 5.55 0.18 4.54
N GLU A 69 5.01 0.67 5.64
CA GLU A 69 4.47 -0.14 6.72
C GLU A 69 2.94 -0.20 6.57
N LEU A 70 2.38 -1.41 6.57
CA LEU A 70 0.93 -1.58 6.59
C LEU A 70 0.44 -1.56 8.04
N ASP A 71 -0.69 -0.92 8.26
CA ASP A 71 -1.40 -0.90 9.53
C ASP A 71 -2.89 -1.12 9.30
N SER A 72 -3.63 -1.49 10.35
CA SER A 72 -5.08 -1.68 10.29
C SER A 72 -5.77 -0.73 11.26
N LEU A 73 -6.79 -0.03 10.77
CA LEU A 73 -7.66 0.83 11.58
C LEU A 73 -9.10 0.58 11.16
N ASP A 74 -9.93 0.18 12.13
CA ASP A 74 -11.34 -0.19 11.95
C ASP A 74 -11.57 -1.24 10.85
N GLY A 75 -10.66 -2.21 10.76
CA GLY A 75 -10.71 -3.29 9.78
C GLY A 75 -10.31 -2.87 8.36
N VAL A 76 -9.87 -1.62 8.17
CA VAL A 76 -9.37 -1.12 6.88
C VAL A 76 -7.85 -1.07 6.91
N GLU A 77 -7.22 -1.44 5.80
CA GLU A 77 -5.77 -1.38 5.62
C GLU A 77 -5.31 0.05 5.26
N TRP A 78 -4.26 0.51 5.94
CA TRP A 78 -3.63 1.82 5.77
C TRP A 78 -2.13 1.67 5.56
N GLY A 79 -1.51 2.65 4.92
CA GLY A 79 -0.08 2.88 5.07
C GLY A 79 0.20 3.64 6.35
N ARG A 80 1.33 3.39 7.01
CA ARG A 80 1.79 4.11 8.20
C ARG A 80 3.13 4.77 7.94
N LEU A 81 3.25 6.04 8.31
CA LEU A 81 4.48 6.81 8.24
C LEU A 81 5.29 6.72 9.55
N PRO A 82 6.60 7.06 9.53
CA PRO A 82 7.44 7.03 10.73
C PRO A 82 6.97 7.92 11.88
N ASP A 83 6.24 9.00 11.58
CA ASP A 83 5.61 9.86 12.60
C ASP A 83 4.43 9.18 13.31
N GLY A 84 4.02 7.98 12.87
CA GLY A 84 2.90 7.21 13.38
C GLY A 84 1.55 7.59 12.77
N SER A 85 1.51 8.55 11.85
CA SER A 85 0.30 8.86 11.09
C SER A 85 0.01 7.76 10.08
N ARG A 86 -1.28 7.57 9.80
CA ARG A 86 -1.80 6.62 8.81
C ARG A 86 -2.30 7.36 7.60
N TYR A 87 -2.18 6.77 6.42
CA TYR A 87 -2.68 7.34 5.17
C TYR A 87 -3.26 6.28 4.24
N ARG A 88 -4.25 6.69 3.44
CA ARG A 88 -4.82 5.86 2.38
C ARG A 88 -5.46 6.70 1.29
N LEU A 89 -5.60 6.14 0.10
CA LEU A 89 -6.45 6.71 -0.95
C LEU A 89 -7.81 6.01 -0.94
N ASP A 90 -8.90 6.75 -1.13
CA ASP A 90 -10.20 6.13 -1.42
C ASP A 90 -10.38 5.86 -2.93
N GLU A 91 -11.51 5.26 -3.29
CA GLU A 91 -11.83 4.91 -4.67
C GLU A 91 -11.93 6.13 -5.61
N ARG A 92 -12.23 7.31 -5.05
CA ARG A 92 -12.32 8.58 -5.78
C ARG A 92 -10.97 9.29 -5.85
N GLY A 93 -9.92 8.70 -5.30
CA GLY A 93 -8.57 9.28 -5.28
C GLY A 93 -8.36 10.33 -4.19
N ALA A 94 -9.30 10.52 -3.25
CA ALA A 94 -9.06 11.41 -2.12
C ALA A 94 -8.05 10.78 -1.16
N LEU A 95 -7.09 11.57 -0.70
CA LEU A 95 -6.05 11.13 0.22
C LEU A 95 -6.49 11.41 1.66
N HIS A 96 -6.67 10.36 2.44
CA HIS A 96 -7.03 10.41 3.84
C HIS A 96 -5.77 10.29 4.69
N ARG A 97 -5.70 11.03 5.79
CA ARG A 97 -4.69 10.90 6.84
C ARG A 97 -5.37 10.81 8.20
N VAL A 98 -4.83 9.97 9.07
CA VAL A 98 -5.17 9.93 10.49
C VAL A 98 -3.89 10.15 11.27
N GLY A 99 -3.82 11.25 12.03
CA GLY A 99 -2.69 11.57 12.89
C GLY A 99 -2.48 10.54 14.00
N ARG A 100 -1.32 10.59 14.66
CA ARG A 100 -1.04 9.71 15.82
C ARG A 100 -2.03 9.93 16.97
N ASP A 101 -2.53 11.16 17.09
CA ASP A 101 -3.55 11.62 18.03
C ASP A 101 -4.98 11.21 17.63
N GLY A 102 -5.16 10.61 16.45
CA GLY A 102 -6.46 10.24 15.91
C GLY A 102 -7.16 11.33 15.09
N ALA A 103 -6.54 12.51 14.90
CA ALA A 103 -7.12 13.56 14.06
C ALA A 103 -7.21 13.09 12.60
N ALA A 104 -8.42 13.11 12.03
CA ALA A 104 -8.68 12.66 10.66
C ALA A 104 -8.79 13.84 9.69
N GLU A 105 -8.09 13.74 8.57
CA GLU A 105 -8.02 14.78 7.53
C GLU A 105 -8.16 14.16 6.14
N VAL A 106 -8.70 14.91 5.18
CA VAL A 106 -8.87 14.45 3.80
C VAL A 106 -8.46 15.54 2.81
N LEU A 107 -7.58 15.18 1.87
CA LEU A 107 -7.21 15.99 0.72
C LEU A 107 -7.95 15.54 -0.53
N ARG A 108 -8.58 16.49 -1.22
CA ARG A 108 -9.19 16.30 -2.54
C ARG A 108 -8.57 17.28 -3.51
N VAL A 109 -7.80 16.75 -4.44
CA VAL A 109 -7.12 17.51 -5.49
C VAL A 109 -7.22 16.69 -6.76
N ASP A 110 -7.63 17.33 -7.85
CA ASP A 110 -7.61 16.71 -9.17
C ASP A 110 -6.15 16.48 -9.59
N ASP A 111 -5.87 15.29 -10.15
CA ASP A 111 -4.52 14.90 -10.58
C ASP A 111 -3.44 15.02 -9.48
N LEU A 112 -3.76 14.61 -8.24
CA LEU A 112 -2.84 14.64 -7.11
C LEU A 112 -1.50 13.96 -7.43
N THR A 113 -0.43 14.76 -7.50
CA THR A 113 0.92 14.23 -7.73
C THR A 113 1.51 13.59 -6.47
N PRO A 114 2.44 12.64 -6.59
CA PRO A 114 3.14 12.07 -5.43
C PRO A 114 3.85 13.12 -4.56
N GLN A 115 4.38 14.19 -5.17
CA GLN A 115 5.07 15.27 -4.46
C GLN A 115 4.11 16.11 -3.62
N GLN A 116 2.94 16.46 -4.18
CA GLN A 116 1.88 17.15 -3.43
C GLN A 116 1.37 16.28 -2.28
N ALA A 117 1.13 15.00 -2.54
CA ALA A 117 0.73 14.05 -1.51
C ALA A 117 1.78 13.96 -0.39
N ALA A 118 3.07 13.85 -0.73
CA ALA A 118 4.14 13.78 0.26
C ALA A 118 4.31 15.08 1.08
N ALA A 119 4.12 16.25 0.45
CA ALA A 119 4.12 17.52 1.17
C ALA A 119 2.94 17.60 2.16
N TRP A 120 1.77 17.13 1.76
CA TRP A 120 0.58 17.10 2.59
C TRP A 120 0.62 16.02 3.68
N LEU A 121 1.25 14.87 3.45
CA LEU A 121 1.33 13.81 4.46
C LEU A 121 2.35 14.11 5.55
N ARG A 122 3.43 14.81 5.21
CA ARG A 122 4.54 15.13 6.14
C ARG A 122 4.38 16.46 6.87
N ARG A 123 3.25 17.15 6.70
CA ARG A 123 2.95 18.34 7.51
C ARG A 123 2.72 17.88 8.96
N ALA A 124 3.47 18.51 9.87
CA ALA A 124 3.42 18.24 11.31
C ALA A 124 2.02 18.54 11.86
#